data_AF-A0A974AP42-F1
#
_entry.id   AF-A0A974AP42-F1
#
_cell.length_a   1.000
_cell.length_b   1.000
_cell.length_c   1.000
_cell.angle_alpha   90.00
_cell.angle_beta   90.00
_cell.angle_gamma   90.00
#
_symmetry.space_group_name_H-M   'P 1'
#
loop_
_entity.id
_entity.type
_entity.pdbx_description
1 polymer ?
#
loop_
_entity_poly.entity_id
_entity_poly.type
_entity_poly.pdbx_seq_one_letter_code
_entity_poly.pdbx_strand_id
1 'polypeptide(L)'
;MRPTRWVATIAVFVAAAVLWQSGLTFAQAQGGSPAASPPAATPPAAATPPAATPTPATPPATSPPAASAPAAQAPAASPPAAQAPVASPPAAAAPAAPPPAASAPAPTGDAPFGEDVTLTAKTIVYVSGKATWDKAFEAIQDALKAVNAYLQKQSIAPIGPAMTIYTATDDNGFSFRAGMPVAQAPTPAPTGDLAVGQSPAGKALKYVHRGSYDAMDSTYEAITNQLDDKNLEAQDLFVEVYVTDPLTTPDDKLVIEVYVPLR
;
A
#
# COMPACT_ATOMS: atom_id res chain seq x y z
N MET A 1 -28.04 -16.63 -26.84
CA MET A 1 -27.11 -17.36 -25.95
C MET A 1 -25.80 -17.60 -26.68
N ARG A 2 -24.75 -16.86 -26.31
CA ARG A 2 -23.35 -17.18 -26.60
C ARG A 2 -22.56 -16.88 -25.32
N PRO A 3 -21.70 -17.79 -24.85
CA PRO A 3 -21.08 -17.70 -23.52
C PRO A 3 -19.85 -16.79 -23.50
N THR A 4 -19.77 -16.00 -22.43
CA THR A 4 -18.66 -15.15 -22.03
C THR A 4 -17.55 -15.97 -21.34
N ARG A 5 -16.29 -15.80 -21.78
CA ARG A 5 -15.06 -16.09 -21.01
C ARG A 5 -14.09 -14.95 -21.35
N TRP A 6 -13.96 -13.94 -20.48
CA TRP A 6 -12.99 -13.77 -19.39
C TRP A 6 -11.54 -13.44 -19.84
N VAL A 7 -10.90 -12.60 -19.01
CA VAL A 7 -9.51 -12.09 -19.02
C VAL A 7 -9.29 -10.79 -19.84
N ALA A 8 -9.55 -9.65 -19.21
CA ALA A 8 -8.88 -8.40 -19.58
C ALA A 8 -7.56 -8.32 -18.79
N THR A 9 -6.48 -8.55 -19.52
CA THR A 9 -5.10 -8.42 -19.07
C THR A 9 -4.80 -6.95 -18.74
N ILE A 10 -4.36 -6.66 -17.52
CA ILE A 10 -3.69 -5.40 -17.20
C ILE A 10 -2.38 -5.41 -17.99
N ALA A 11 -2.39 -4.73 -19.14
CA ALA A 11 -1.22 -4.58 -19.99
C ALA A 11 -0.34 -3.47 -19.41
N VAL A 12 0.72 -3.89 -18.73
CA VAL A 12 1.94 -3.13 -18.44
C VAL A 12 2.40 -2.40 -19.71
N PHE A 13 2.42 -1.06 -19.69
CA PHE A 13 3.09 -0.27 -20.72
C PHE A 13 4.37 0.40 -20.20
N VAL A 14 5.45 -0.32 -20.52
CA VAL A 14 6.80 0.11 -20.91
C VAL A 14 7.21 1.54 -20.57
N ALA A 15 8.24 1.60 -19.73
CA ALA A 15 9.06 2.75 -19.40
C ALA A 15 9.58 3.52 -20.63
N ALA A 16 9.33 4.84 -20.65
CA ALA A 16 10.16 5.80 -21.37
C ALA A 16 11.09 6.50 -20.36
N ALA A 17 12.28 5.94 -20.19
CA ALA A 17 13.37 6.58 -19.46
C ALA A 17 13.92 7.74 -20.31
N VAL A 18 13.62 8.98 -19.92
CA VAL A 18 14.30 10.17 -20.44
C VAL A 18 15.66 10.27 -19.74
N LEU A 19 16.70 9.82 -20.45
CA LEU A 19 18.10 10.08 -20.14
C LEU A 19 18.40 11.57 -20.37
N TRP A 20 18.48 12.36 -19.31
CA TRP A 20 19.15 13.66 -19.38
C TRP A 20 20.65 13.42 -19.21
N GLN A 21 21.38 13.44 -20.32
CA GLN A 21 22.84 13.35 -20.34
C GLN A 21 23.48 14.62 -19.81
N SER A 22 24.47 14.42 -18.94
CA SER A 22 25.39 15.43 -18.42
C SER A 22 26.28 15.98 -19.54
N GLY A 23 26.07 17.22 -19.93
CA GLY A 23 26.99 17.99 -20.77
C GLY A 23 27.98 18.78 -19.94
N LEU A 24 29.12 18.17 -19.61
CA LEU A 24 30.33 18.89 -19.19
C LEU A 24 30.96 19.53 -20.43
N THR A 25 30.95 20.86 -20.50
CA THR A 25 31.82 21.62 -21.40
C THR A 25 32.87 22.36 -20.58
N PHE A 26 34.12 22.05 -20.89
CA PHE A 26 35.32 22.74 -20.46
C PHE A 26 35.37 24.16 -21.06
N ALA A 27 35.70 25.15 -20.23
CA ALA A 27 36.32 26.40 -20.70
C ALA A 27 37.30 26.92 -19.64
N GLN A 28 38.55 27.07 -20.08
CA GLN A 28 39.71 27.55 -19.32
C GLN A 28 39.66 29.07 -19.03
N ALA A 29 40.26 29.46 -17.90
CA ALA A 29 41.11 30.66 -17.77
C ALA A 29 41.87 30.54 -16.42
N GLN A 30 43.11 30.05 -16.38
CA GLN A 30 44.38 30.80 -16.33
C GLN A 30 44.45 31.97 -15.33
N GLY A 31 45.38 31.84 -14.37
CA GLY A 31 46.10 32.98 -13.80
C GLY A 31 46.42 32.92 -12.30
N GLY A 32 47.67 32.53 -11.95
CA GLY A 32 48.32 33.00 -10.72
C GLY A 32 48.76 31.95 -9.67
N SER A 33 49.93 31.34 -9.87
CA SER A 33 50.84 30.89 -8.80
C SER A 33 51.79 32.04 -8.42
N PRO A 34 52.66 31.99 -7.37
CA PRO A 34 53.12 30.86 -6.54
C PRO A 34 52.98 31.19 -5.01
N ALA A 35 53.34 30.38 -4.01
CA ALA A 35 54.55 29.58 -3.81
C ALA A 35 54.42 28.70 -2.54
N ALA A 36 55.39 27.79 -2.43
CA ALA A 36 55.84 27.01 -1.27
C ALA A 36 55.40 25.53 -1.21
N SER A 37 56.38 24.68 -1.51
CA SER A 37 56.48 23.25 -1.19
C SER A 37 57.88 23.03 -0.59
N PRO A 38 58.27 21.83 -0.10
CA PRO A 38 57.68 20.97 0.94
C PRO A 38 58.76 20.69 2.03
N PRO A 39 58.67 19.64 2.88
CA PRO A 39 59.15 18.33 2.43
C PRO A 39 58.37 17.11 2.97
N ALA A 40 58.71 15.98 2.36
CA ALA A 40 58.22 14.63 2.58
C ALA A 40 58.62 14.01 3.93
N ALA A 41 57.82 13.03 4.38
CA ALA A 41 58.32 11.83 5.08
C ALA A 41 57.31 10.68 4.96
N THR A 42 57.75 9.57 4.36
CA THR A 42 57.13 8.23 4.36
C THR A 42 57.75 7.36 5.50
N PRO A 43 57.46 6.05 5.64
CA PRO A 43 56.79 5.36 6.75
C PRO A 43 57.75 4.56 7.68
N PRO A 44 57.25 3.72 8.62
CA PRO A 44 57.32 2.25 8.43
C PRO A 44 56.01 1.55 8.89
N ALA A 45 55.47 0.49 8.29
CA ALA A 45 55.96 -0.85 7.95
C ALA A 45 56.16 -1.81 9.16
N ALA A 46 55.40 -2.93 9.11
CA ALA A 46 55.58 -4.23 9.77
C ALA A 46 55.28 -4.33 11.29
N ALA A 47 54.66 -5.37 11.85
CA ALA A 47 54.47 -6.74 11.39
C ALA A 47 53.26 -7.42 12.09
N THR A 48 52.56 -8.27 11.34
CA THR A 48 51.76 -9.44 11.80
C THR A 48 52.72 -10.60 12.21
N PRO A 49 52.32 -11.86 12.54
CA PRO A 49 51.02 -12.56 12.80
C PRO A 49 51.15 -13.47 14.09
N PRO A 50 50.55 -14.69 14.28
CA PRO A 50 49.41 -15.39 13.65
C PRO A 50 48.39 -16.09 14.60
N ALA A 51 47.28 -16.51 13.97
CA ALA A 51 46.54 -17.77 14.13
C ALA A 51 45.90 -18.20 15.47
N ALA A 52 44.57 -18.40 15.44
CA ALA A 52 44.00 -19.75 15.50
C ALA A 52 42.51 -19.75 15.10
N THR A 53 42.22 -20.35 13.94
CA THR A 53 40.93 -20.98 13.62
C THR A 53 40.70 -22.19 14.52
N PRO A 54 39.45 -22.56 14.81
CA PRO A 54 39.00 -23.84 14.24
C PRO A 54 37.54 -23.88 13.74
N THR A 55 37.37 -24.50 12.58
CA THR A 55 36.21 -25.27 12.11
C THR A 55 36.75 -26.69 11.82
N PRO A 56 35.97 -27.76 11.55
CA PRO A 56 34.53 -28.02 11.74
C PRO A 56 34.27 -29.37 12.48
N ALA A 57 33.03 -29.65 12.93
CA ALA A 57 32.60 -31.04 13.18
C ALA A 57 31.07 -31.19 13.06
N THR A 58 30.62 -31.86 12.01
CA THR A 58 29.32 -32.53 11.83
C THR A 58 29.50 -34.05 12.06
N PRO A 59 28.43 -34.87 12.06
CA PRO A 59 27.45 -35.15 13.11
C PRO A 59 27.58 -36.62 13.59
N PRO A 60 26.69 -37.10 14.48
CA PRO A 60 26.24 -38.49 14.37
C PRO A 60 24.75 -38.57 14.04
N ALA A 61 24.45 -39.42 13.05
CA ALA A 61 23.12 -39.89 12.73
C ALA A 61 22.70 -41.01 13.69
N THR A 62 21.49 -40.96 14.22
CA THR A 62 20.70 -42.14 14.57
C THR A 62 19.21 -41.87 14.33
N SER A 63 18.62 -42.71 13.50
CA SER A 63 17.23 -42.74 13.04
C SER A 63 16.26 -43.22 14.14
N PRO A 64 14.93 -43.21 13.90
CA PRO A 64 13.88 -43.04 14.92
C PRO A 64 13.43 -44.34 15.58
N PRO A 65 12.73 -44.28 16.74
CA PRO A 65 11.86 -45.35 17.15
C PRO A 65 10.50 -45.26 16.45
N ALA A 66 10.19 -46.34 15.76
CA ALA A 66 8.89 -46.67 15.20
C ALA A 66 7.83 -46.91 16.29
N ALA A 67 6.59 -46.67 15.89
CA ALA A 67 5.39 -47.47 16.20
C ALA A 67 5.22 -48.02 17.63
N SER A 68 4.17 -47.53 18.28
CA SER A 68 3.40 -48.34 19.22
C SER A 68 1.91 -48.07 19.02
N ALA A 69 1.33 -48.75 18.02
CA ALA A 69 0.03 -49.38 18.20
C ALA A 69 0.33 -50.82 18.68
N PRO A 70 -0.49 -51.42 19.55
CA PRO A 70 -1.51 -52.31 18.99
C PRO A 70 -2.81 -52.46 19.80
N ALA A 71 -3.83 -52.94 19.06
CA ALA A 71 -4.89 -53.87 19.43
C ALA A 71 -5.92 -53.43 20.50
N ALA A 72 -7.15 -53.08 20.09
CA ALA A 72 -8.25 -53.99 19.72
C ALA A 72 -9.08 -54.44 20.93
N GLN A 73 -10.35 -54.02 20.94
CA GLN A 73 -11.50 -54.84 21.37
C GLN A 73 -12.81 -54.18 20.90
N ALA A 74 -13.29 -54.61 19.74
CA ALA A 74 -14.70 -54.91 19.52
C ALA A 74 -14.89 -56.42 19.89
N PRO A 75 -16.10 -57.02 20.00
CA PRO A 75 -17.42 -56.54 19.55
C PRO A 75 -18.59 -56.85 20.53
N ALA A 76 -19.76 -56.26 20.28
CA ALA A 76 -21.02 -56.91 20.65
C ALA A 76 -22.07 -56.62 19.56
N ALA A 77 -22.51 -57.72 18.97
CA ALA A 77 -23.40 -57.84 17.85
C ALA A 77 -24.87 -57.59 18.21
N SER A 78 -25.68 -57.26 17.21
CA SER A 78 -27.09 -57.64 17.14
C SER A 78 -27.54 -57.76 15.67
N PRO A 79 -28.51 -58.64 15.36
CA PRO A 79 -28.50 -59.53 14.20
C PRO A 79 -29.32 -59.04 12.98
N PRO A 80 -29.30 -59.78 11.84
CA PRO A 80 -29.74 -59.30 10.54
C PRO A 80 -31.19 -59.68 10.23
N ALA A 81 -31.86 -58.87 9.40
CA ALA A 81 -33.05 -59.30 8.69
C ALA A 81 -33.12 -58.69 7.28
N ALA A 82 -33.02 -59.60 6.30
CA ALA A 82 -33.66 -59.61 4.99
C ALA A 82 -33.41 -58.44 4.00
N GLN A 83 -32.68 -58.76 2.92
CA GLN A 83 -32.68 -58.03 1.65
C GLN A 83 -33.88 -58.44 0.78
N ALA A 84 -34.49 -57.47 0.09
CA ALA A 84 -35.19 -57.63 -1.20
C ALA A 84 -35.31 -56.24 -1.88
N PRO A 85 -35.56 -56.14 -3.21
CA PRO A 85 -34.63 -55.44 -4.10
C PRO A 85 -35.17 -54.17 -4.78
N VAL A 86 -34.21 -53.38 -5.30
CA VAL A 86 -34.23 -52.42 -6.43
C VAL A 86 -35.46 -51.50 -6.65
N ALA A 87 -35.21 -50.19 -6.55
CA ALA A 87 -35.73 -49.17 -7.49
C ALA A 87 -34.89 -47.88 -7.38
N SER A 88 -34.23 -47.49 -8.47
CA SER A 88 -33.76 -46.12 -8.71
C SER A 88 -34.60 -45.53 -9.85
N PRO A 89 -34.69 -44.20 -10.03
CA PRO A 89 -35.06 -43.11 -9.12
C PRO A 89 -36.29 -42.32 -9.68
N PRO A 90 -36.73 -41.22 -9.02
CA PRO A 90 -36.79 -39.99 -9.80
C PRO A 90 -36.15 -38.80 -9.05
N ALA A 91 -35.42 -38.00 -9.84
CA ALA A 91 -34.91 -36.65 -9.60
C ALA A 91 -35.15 -36.03 -8.21
N ALA A 92 -34.14 -36.09 -7.34
CA ALA A 92 -34.01 -35.15 -6.23
C ALA A 92 -33.41 -33.84 -6.75
N ALA A 93 -34.09 -32.75 -6.43
CA ALA A 93 -33.77 -31.39 -6.82
C ALA A 93 -32.31 -31.01 -6.51
N ALA A 94 -31.72 -30.24 -7.43
CA ALA A 94 -30.44 -29.59 -7.24
C ALA A 94 -30.43 -28.76 -5.94
N PRO A 95 -29.33 -28.74 -5.17
CA PRO A 95 -29.13 -27.78 -4.10
C PRO A 95 -29.24 -26.36 -4.68
N ALA A 96 -30.10 -25.54 -4.08
CA ALA A 96 -30.19 -24.13 -4.39
C ALA A 96 -28.79 -23.49 -4.25
N ALA A 97 -28.41 -22.73 -5.27
CA ALA A 97 -27.24 -21.87 -5.25
C ALA A 97 -27.29 -20.96 -4.00
N PRO A 98 -26.14 -20.62 -3.39
CA PRO A 98 -26.10 -19.58 -2.37
C PRO A 98 -26.67 -18.28 -2.99
N PRO A 99 -27.40 -17.46 -2.21
CA PRO A 99 -27.89 -16.18 -2.71
C PRO A 99 -26.70 -15.35 -3.23
N PRO A 100 -26.89 -14.55 -4.30
CA PRO A 100 -25.87 -13.61 -4.72
C PRO A 100 -25.54 -12.73 -3.51
N ALA A 101 -24.24 -12.56 -3.23
CA ALA A 101 -23.73 -11.58 -2.29
C ALA A 101 -24.50 -10.28 -2.54
N ALA A 102 -25.24 -9.83 -1.53
CA ALA A 102 -25.95 -8.58 -1.59
C ALA A 102 -24.94 -7.51 -2.00
N SER A 103 -25.16 -6.92 -3.18
CA SER A 103 -24.48 -5.70 -3.60
C SER A 103 -24.52 -4.75 -2.41
N ALA A 104 -23.34 -4.39 -1.91
CA ALA A 104 -23.24 -3.34 -0.91
C ALA A 104 -24.04 -2.13 -1.43
N PRO A 105 -24.94 -1.53 -0.63
CA PRO A 105 -25.68 -0.38 -1.07
C PRO A 105 -24.69 0.69 -1.53
N ALA A 106 -24.85 1.17 -2.77
CA ALA A 106 -24.19 2.38 -3.23
C ALA A 106 -24.35 3.47 -2.16
N PRO A 107 -23.33 4.30 -1.90
CA PRO A 107 -23.35 5.24 -0.80
C PRO A 107 -24.60 6.13 -0.89
N THR A 108 -25.62 5.82 -0.09
CA THR A 108 -26.81 6.63 0.10
C THR A 108 -26.42 7.84 0.93
N GLY A 109 -25.96 8.87 0.24
CA GLY A 109 -25.93 10.23 0.73
C GLY A 109 -26.26 11.12 -0.45
N ASP A 110 -27.14 12.09 -0.27
CA ASP A 110 -27.61 13.09 -1.24
C ASP A 110 -26.49 13.95 -1.90
N ALA A 111 -25.22 13.55 -1.81
CA ALA A 111 -24.12 14.15 -2.54
C ALA A 111 -23.96 13.45 -3.91
N PRO A 112 -23.81 14.20 -5.02
CA PRO A 112 -23.56 13.60 -6.32
C PRO A 112 -22.26 12.77 -6.27
N PHE A 113 -22.33 11.52 -6.75
CA PHE A 113 -21.16 10.67 -6.91
C PHE A 113 -20.30 11.22 -8.05
N GLY A 114 -19.06 11.61 -7.74
CA GLY A 114 -18.15 12.23 -8.71
C GLY A 114 -18.50 13.69 -8.98
N GLU A 115 -18.28 14.54 -7.97
CA GLU A 115 -18.42 16.00 -8.08
C GLU A 115 -17.17 16.61 -8.71
N ASP A 116 -17.32 17.46 -9.73
CA ASP A 116 -16.21 18.21 -10.31
C ASP A 116 -15.66 19.25 -9.31
N VAL A 117 -14.37 19.11 -8.97
CA VAL A 117 -13.69 20.01 -8.04
C VAL A 117 -12.33 20.47 -8.59
N THR A 118 -11.82 21.56 -8.04
CA THR A 118 -10.45 22.00 -8.31
C THR A 118 -9.63 21.90 -7.03
N LEU A 119 -8.66 20.98 -7.02
CA LEU A 119 -7.68 20.85 -5.97
C LEU A 119 -6.78 22.09 -5.96
N THR A 120 -6.59 22.65 -4.77
CA THR A 120 -5.64 23.75 -4.54
C THR A 120 -4.41 23.19 -3.84
N ALA A 121 -3.22 23.50 -4.34
CA ALA A 121 -1.97 23.11 -3.69
C ALA A 121 -1.92 23.71 -2.28
N LYS A 122 -1.73 22.85 -1.29
CA LYS A 122 -1.53 23.21 0.11
C LYS A 122 -0.17 22.72 0.54
N THR A 123 0.51 23.52 1.37
CA THR A 123 1.73 23.07 2.04
C THR A 123 1.37 21.97 3.01
N ILE A 124 1.99 20.81 2.85
CA ILE A 124 1.75 19.62 3.68
C ILE A 124 3.06 19.17 4.33
N VAL A 125 2.96 18.76 5.59
CA VAL A 125 4.00 17.97 6.24
C VAL A 125 3.57 16.52 6.13
N TYR A 126 4.43 15.68 5.57
CA TYR A 126 4.09 14.29 5.26
C TYR A 126 5.24 13.33 5.58
N VAL A 127 4.88 12.08 5.76
CA VAL A 127 5.79 10.93 5.75
C VAL A 127 5.55 10.16 4.47
N SER A 128 6.63 9.77 3.80
CA SER A 128 6.55 8.86 2.65
C SER A 128 6.66 7.42 3.14
N GLY A 129 5.80 6.55 2.64
CA GLY A 129 5.78 5.15 3.03
C GLY A 129 5.44 4.24 1.86
N LYS A 130 5.64 2.94 2.08
CA LYS A 130 5.13 1.88 1.24
C LYS A 130 4.41 0.87 2.12
N ALA A 131 3.29 0.35 1.63
CA ALA A 131 2.50 -0.64 2.35
C ALA A 131 1.92 -1.66 1.39
N THR A 132 1.62 -2.85 1.89
CA THR A 132 0.79 -3.84 1.20
C THR A 132 -0.68 -3.57 1.51
N TRP A 133 -1.57 -4.11 0.68
CA TRP A 133 -3.02 -3.93 0.85
C TRP A 133 -3.54 -4.42 2.20
N ASP A 134 -3.02 -5.56 2.71
CA ASP A 134 -3.40 -6.11 4.03
C ASP A 134 -3.07 -5.19 5.21
N LYS A 135 -2.07 -4.32 5.03
CA LYS A 135 -1.55 -3.41 6.06
C LYS A 135 -1.74 -1.95 5.70
N ALA A 136 -2.59 -1.67 4.71
CA ALA A 136 -2.77 -0.34 4.15
C ALA A 136 -3.15 0.68 5.22
N PHE A 137 -4.24 0.40 5.95
CA PHE A 137 -4.76 1.32 6.94
C PHE A 137 -3.81 1.49 8.14
N GLU A 138 -3.23 0.39 8.63
CA GLU A 138 -2.24 0.41 9.73
C GLU A 138 -1.03 1.30 9.39
N ALA A 139 -0.46 1.14 8.20
CA ALA A 139 0.69 1.91 7.74
C ALA A 139 0.35 3.41 7.57
N ILE A 140 -0.85 3.73 7.07
CA ILE A 140 -1.34 5.10 6.96
C ILE A 140 -1.51 5.71 8.35
N GLN A 141 -2.14 4.98 9.28
CA GLN A 141 -2.32 5.43 10.66
C GLN A 141 -0.98 5.71 11.33
N ASP A 142 0.02 4.84 11.19
CA ASP A 142 1.33 5.05 11.79
C ASP A 142 2.08 6.24 11.18
N ALA A 143 1.99 6.44 9.86
CA ALA A 143 2.52 7.63 9.21
C ALA A 143 1.83 8.91 9.72
N LEU A 144 0.50 8.91 9.88
CA LEU A 144 -0.24 10.05 10.42
C LEU A 144 0.08 10.31 11.89
N LYS A 145 0.30 9.27 12.71
CA LYS A 145 0.79 9.42 14.10
C LYS A 145 2.15 10.11 14.13
N ALA A 146 3.07 9.72 13.25
CA ALA A 146 4.40 10.33 13.16
C ALA A 146 4.31 11.83 12.77
N VAL A 147 3.46 12.17 11.79
CA VAL A 147 3.21 13.58 11.42
C VAL A 147 2.58 14.35 12.57
N ASN A 148 1.56 13.80 13.24
CA ASN A 148 0.94 14.42 14.41
C ASN A 148 1.94 14.69 15.53
N ALA A 149 2.78 13.71 15.87
CA ALA A 149 3.79 13.84 16.90
C ALA A 149 4.81 14.96 16.57
N TYR A 150 5.20 15.07 15.30
CA TYR A 150 6.07 16.15 14.85
C TYR A 150 5.40 17.52 14.95
N LEU A 151 4.16 17.65 14.44
CA LEU A 151 3.42 18.91 14.48
C LEU A 151 3.20 19.39 15.93
N GLN A 152 2.84 18.48 16.84
CA GLN A 152 2.71 18.77 18.26
C GLN A 152 4.02 19.23 18.89
N LYS A 153 5.15 18.55 18.60
CA LYS A 153 6.47 18.93 19.09
C LYS A 153 6.90 20.33 18.62
N GLN A 154 6.53 20.70 17.40
CA GLN A 154 6.80 22.02 16.83
C GLN A 154 5.74 23.08 17.20
N SER A 155 4.68 22.71 17.94
CA SER A 155 3.53 23.56 18.23
C SER A 155 2.87 24.13 16.96
N ILE A 156 2.88 23.36 15.87
CA ILE A 156 2.26 23.72 14.60
C ILE A 156 0.86 23.12 14.55
N ALA A 157 -0.15 23.95 14.39
CA ALA A 157 -1.52 23.48 14.20
C ALA A 157 -1.76 23.11 12.72
N PRO A 158 -2.31 21.92 12.42
CA PRO A 158 -2.79 21.61 11.08
C PRO A 158 -3.96 22.54 10.72
N ILE A 159 -4.03 22.95 9.46
CA ILE A 159 -5.07 23.85 8.93
C ILE A 159 -6.17 23.11 8.19
N GLY A 160 -6.27 21.79 8.38
CA GLY A 160 -7.22 20.95 7.68
C GLY A 160 -7.08 19.47 8.03
N PRO A 161 -7.95 18.63 7.46
CA PRO A 161 -7.95 17.19 7.68
C PRO A 161 -6.64 16.52 7.24
N ALA A 162 -6.37 15.35 7.83
CA ALA A 162 -5.31 14.47 7.37
C ALA A 162 -5.59 14.00 5.94
N MET A 163 -4.53 13.77 5.18
CA MET A 163 -4.64 13.29 3.80
C MET A 163 -3.55 12.26 3.48
N THR A 164 -3.89 11.34 2.60
CA THR A 164 -2.97 10.37 2.00
C THR A 164 -2.94 10.58 0.50
N ILE A 165 -1.75 10.77 -0.06
CA ILE A 165 -1.53 10.91 -1.50
C ILE A 165 -0.86 9.61 -1.97
N TYR A 166 -1.57 8.85 -2.79
CA TYR A 166 -1.06 7.63 -3.41
C TYR A 166 -0.29 8.02 -4.66
N THR A 167 1.02 7.76 -4.65
CA THR A 167 1.94 8.15 -5.73
C THR A 167 2.26 7.01 -6.69
N ALA A 168 2.00 5.77 -6.27
CA ALA A 168 2.14 4.57 -7.09
C ALA A 168 1.35 3.44 -6.44
N THR A 169 0.69 2.62 -7.24
CA THR A 169 -0.08 1.45 -6.81
C THR A 169 0.23 0.28 -7.75
N ASP A 170 0.35 -0.92 -7.19
CA ASP A 170 0.55 -2.17 -7.92
C ASP A 170 -0.25 -3.31 -7.24
N ASP A 171 -0.22 -4.50 -7.83
CA ASP A 171 -0.96 -5.67 -7.31
C ASP A 171 -0.51 -6.09 -5.89
N ASN A 172 0.72 -5.75 -5.49
CA ASN A 172 1.30 -6.16 -4.21
C ASN A 172 1.23 -5.06 -3.14
N GLY A 173 1.00 -3.81 -3.53
CA GLY A 173 0.88 -2.70 -2.59
C GLY A 173 0.96 -1.34 -3.25
N PHE A 174 1.36 -0.34 -2.47
CA PHE A 174 1.37 1.04 -2.90
C PHE A 174 2.43 1.87 -2.19
N SER A 175 2.80 2.98 -2.84
CA SER A 175 3.63 4.04 -2.29
C SER A 175 2.76 5.26 -2.04
N PHE A 176 2.84 5.80 -0.83
CA PHE A 176 1.99 6.90 -0.39
C PHE A 176 2.78 7.98 0.34
N ARG A 177 2.14 9.14 0.44
CA ARG A 177 2.54 10.24 1.30
C ARG A 177 1.37 10.58 2.21
N ALA A 178 1.47 10.23 3.48
CA ALA A 178 0.45 10.57 4.47
C ALA A 178 0.90 11.80 5.25
N GLY A 179 0.01 12.78 5.38
CA GLY A 179 0.37 14.07 5.94
C GLY A 179 -0.82 14.93 6.32
N MET A 180 -0.50 16.13 6.81
CA MET A 180 -1.48 17.14 7.15
C MET A 180 -1.11 18.49 6.56
N PRO A 181 -2.11 19.28 6.14
CA PRO A 181 -1.88 20.62 5.61
C PRO A 181 -1.53 21.57 6.76
N VAL A 182 -0.56 22.46 6.51
CA VAL A 182 -0.07 23.47 7.45
C VAL A 182 -0.10 24.86 6.81
N ALA A 183 -0.27 25.91 7.62
CA ALA A 183 -0.30 27.30 7.13
C ALA A 183 1.01 27.69 6.43
N GLN A 184 2.13 27.28 7.01
CA GLN A 184 3.47 27.56 6.52
C GLN A 184 4.38 26.36 6.72
N ALA A 185 5.39 26.23 5.86
CA ALA A 185 6.40 25.20 5.99
C ALA A 185 7.14 25.36 7.34
N PRO A 186 7.29 24.28 8.13
CA PRO A 186 8.07 24.30 9.36
C PRO A 186 9.50 24.83 9.13
N THR A 187 9.97 25.70 10.02
CA THR A 187 11.36 26.18 10.06
C THR A 187 11.96 25.96 11.46
N PRO A 188 13.00 25.13 11.60
CA PRO A 188 13.71 24.41 10.54
C PRO A 188 12.86 23.29 9.92
N ALA A 189 13.16 22.94 8.68
CA ALA A 189 12.49 21.84 7.99
C ALA A 189 12.64 20.53 8.77
N PRO A 190 11.63 19.64 8.72
CA PRO A 190 11.75 18.30 9.28
C PRO A 190 12.92 17.54 8.67
N THR A 191 13.51 16.67 9.49
CA THR A 191 14.61 15.78 9.11
C THR A 191 14.19 14.33 9.36
N GLY A 192 14.79 13.38 8.62
CA GLY A 192 14.45 11.96 8.73
C GLY A 192 13.30 11.58 7.80
N ASP A 193 12.32 10.83 8.30
CA ASP A 193 11.21 10.29 7.51
C ASP A 193 10.12 11.33 7.18
N LEU A 194 10.14 12.47 7.87
CA LEU A 194 9.23 13.60 7.64
C LEU A 194 9.80 14.56 6.60
N ALA A 195 8.95 15.01 5.69
CA ALA A 195 9.26 16.01 4.68
C ALA A 195 8.15 17.06 4.57
N VAL A 196 8.46 18.18 3.90
CA VAL A 196 7.48 19.22 3.57
C VAL A 196 7.37 19.30 2.06
N GLY A 197 6.16 19.43 1.56
CA GLY A 197 5.91 19.60 0.13
C GLY A 197 4.54 20.19 -0.13
N GLN A 198 4.11 20.12 -1.38
CA GLN A 198 2.80 20.61 -1.80
C GLN A 198 1.88 19.43 -2.11
N SER A 199 0.60 19.56 -1.73
CA SER A 199 -0.44 18.66 -2.20
C SER A 199 -0.68 18.85 -3.71
N PRO A 200 -1.22 17.83 -4.40
CA PRO A 200 -1.65 17.96 -5.79
C PRO A 200 -2.64 19.11 -5.98
N ALA A 201 -2.63 19.69 -7.18
CA ALA A 201 -3.52 20.76 -7.60
C ALA A 201 -4.02 20.51 -9.02
N GLY A 202 -5.15 21.12 -9.37
CA GLY A 202 -5.77 20.98 -10.68
C GLY A 202 -7.18 20.42 -10.62
N LYS A 203 -7.72 20.04 -11.79
CA LYS A 203 -9.06 19.47 -11.89
C LYS A 203 -9.06 18.05 -11.32
N ALA A 204 -10.09 17.73 -10.53
CA ALA A 204 -10.30 16.42 -9.98
C ALA A 204 -11.80 16.11 -9.85
N LEU A 205 -12.14 14.85 -9.73
CA LEU A 205 -13.45 14.42 -9.26
C LEU A 205 -13.36 14.08 -7.77
N LYS A 206 -14.35 14.54 -7.00
CA LYS A 206 -14.49 14.25 -5.57
C LYS A 206 -15.57 13.20 -5.37
N TYR A 207 -15.23 12.21 -4.57
CA TYR A 207 -16.11 11.14 -4.12
C TYR A 207 -16.08 11.08 -2.61
N VAL A 208 -17.18 10.68 -1.98
CA VAL A 208 -17.24 10.56 -0.52
C VAL A 208 -17.56 9.13 -0.16
N HIS A 209 -16.59 8.47 0.44
CA HIS A 209 -16.75 7.18 1.08
C HIS A 209 -17.22 7.39 2.53
N ARG A 210 -18.21 6.59 2.95
CA ARG A 210 -18.70 6.54 4.33
C ARG A 210 -18.82 5.09 4.74
N GLY A 211 -18.01 4.67 5.71
CA GLY A 211 -17.97 3.28 6.16
C GLY A 211 -16.55 2.84 6.49
N SER A 212 -16.38 1.54 6.66
CA SER A 212 -15.07 0.93 6.94
C SER A 212 -14.09 1.12 5.79
N TYR A 213 -12.81 1.30 6.14
CA TYR A 213 -11.74 1.37 5.15
C TYR A 213 -11.71 0.14 4.22
N ASP A 214 -12.08 -1.04 4.73
CA ASP A 214 -12.22 -2.27 3.96
C ASP A 214 -13.23 -2.16 2.80
N ALA A 215 -14.30 -1.37 2.99
CA ALA A 215 -15.31 -1.14 1.97
C ALA A 215 -14.87 -0.15 0.87
N MET A 216 -13.67 0.45 0.96
CA MET A 216 -13.18 1.38 -0.06
C MET A 216 -12.99 0.76 -1.43
N ASP A 217 -12.71 -0.54 -1.51
CA ASP A 217 -12.59 -1.27 -2.79
C ASP A 217 -13.83 -1.05 -3.68
N SER A 218 -15.03 -1.17 -3.08
CA SER A 218 -16.30 -0.91 -3.77
C SER A 218 -16.44 0.54 -4.27
N THR A 219 -15.84 1.50 -3.55
CA THR A 219 -15.84 2.90 -3.95
C THR A 219 -14.92 3.12 -5.13
N TYR A 220 -13.72 2.51 -5.12
CA TYR A 220 -12.79 2.58 -6.25
C TYR A 220 -13.33 1.91 -7.51
N GLU A 221 -14.03 0.78 -7.37
CA GLU A 221 -14.70 0.12 -8.48
C GLU A 221 -15.79 1.04 -9.09
N ALA A 222 -16.62 1.66 -8.26
CA ALA A 222 -17.64 2.60 -8.71
C ALA A 222 -17.04 3.86 -9.36
N ILE A 223 -15.92 4.38 -8.83
CA ILE A 223 -15.18 5.50 -9.43
C ILE A 223 -14.71 5.13 -10.84
N THR A 224 -14.07 3.97 -10.98
CA THR A 224 -13.53 3.49 -12.27
C THR A 224 -14.63 3.37 -13.31
N ASN A 225 -15.74 2.70 -12.96
CA ASN A 225 -16.89 2.55 -13.85
C ASN A 225 -17.44 3.92 -14.30
N GLN A 226 -17.50 4.91 -13.41
CA GLN A 226 -17.98 6.24 -13.76
C GLN A 226 -17.00 6.97 -14.70
N LEU A 227 -15.70 6.86 -14.45
CA LEU A 227 -14.68 7.45 -15.31
C LEU A 227 -14.76 6.89 -16.73
N ASP A 228 -14.91 5.56 -16.85
CA ASP A 228 -15.13 4.87 -18.13
C ASP A 228 -16.42 5.35 -18.83
N ASP A 229 -17.55 5.39 -18.12
CA ASP A 229 -18.84 5.85 -18.66
C ASP A 229 -18.78 7.30 -19.16
N LYS A 230 -18.01 8.16 -18.49
CA LYS A 230 -17.82 9.58 -18.86
C LYS A 230 -16.65 9.78 -19.83
N ASN A 231 -15.94 8.73 -20.20
CA ASN A 231 -14.73 8.76 -21.02
C ASN A 231 -13.67 9.75 -20.48
N LEU A 232 -13.51 9.78 -19.16
CA LEU A 232 -12.55 10.63 -18.45
C LEU A 232 -11.29 9.84 -18.11
N GLU A 233 -10.13 10.45 -18.35
CA GLU A 233 -8.85 9.87 -17.97
C GLU A 233 -8.37 10.45 -16.63
N ALA A 234 -8.18 9.59 -15.65
CA ALA A 234 -7.54 9.95 -14.39
C ALA A 234 -6.01 9.98 -14.52
N GLN A 235 -5.36 10.74 -13.64
CA GLN A 235 -3.92 10.63 -13.42
C GLN A 235 -3.60 9.36 -12.62
N ASP A 236 -2.35 8.90 -12.68
CA ASP A 236 -1.82 7.80 -11.85
C ASP A 236 -1.59 8.23 -10.40
N LEU A 237 -2.51 8.98 -9.83
CA LEU A 237 -2.41 9.59 -8.51
C LEU A 237 -3.80 9.70 -7.89
N PHE A 238 -3.93 9.31 -6.63
CA PHE A 238 -5.16 9.46 -5.85
C PHE A 238 -4.88 10.23 -4.57
N VAL A 239 -5.85 11.02 -4.12
CA VAL A 239 -5.76 11.73 -2.84
C VAL A 239 -6.95 11.37 -1.99
N GLU A 240 -6.70 10.77 -0.84
CA GLU A 240 -7.70 10.56 0.19
C GLU A 240 -7.58 11.66 1.25
N VAL A 241 -8.70 12.23 1.64
CA VAL A 241 -8.79 13.22 2.71
C VAL A 241 -9.74 12.69 3.77
N TYR A 242 -9.22 12.47 4.98
CA TYR A 242 -10.00 11.92 6.08
C TYR A 242 -10.73 13.05 6.80
N VAL A 243 -12.02 13.21 6.51
CA VAL A 243 -12.88 14.22 7.14
C VAL A 243 -13.05 13.93 8.63
N THR A 244 -13.17 12.65 8.97
CA THR A 244 -13.06 12.14 10.34
C THR A 244 -11.64 11.72 10.65
N ASP A 245 -11.17 11.90 11.88
CA ASP A 245 -9.82 11.49 12.27
C ASP A 245 -9.65 9.96 12.22
N PRO A 246 -8.78 9.41 11.35
CA PRO A 246 -8.61 7.97 11.17
C PRO A 246 -7.90 7.29 12.34
N LEU A 247 -7.34 8.05 13.30
CA LEU A 247 -6.67 7.50 14.47
C LEU A 247 -7.61 7.27 15.66
N THR A 248 -8.74 7.98 15.70
CA THR A 248 -9.66 8.00 16.84
C THR A 248 -11.08 7.59 16.47
N THR A 249 -11.46 7.72 15.21
CA THR A 249 -12.78 7.33 14.72
C THR A 249 -12.83 5.81 14.49
N PRO A 250 -13.90 5.13 14.92
CA PRO A 250 -14.17 3.74 14.54
C PRO A 250 -14.17 3.57 13.02
N ASP A 251 -13.72 2.41 12.54
CA ASP A 251 -13.63 2.11 11.12
C ASP A 251 -14.99 2.24 10.43
N ASP A 252 -16.07 1.74 11.02
CA ASP A 252 -17.43 1.80 10.47
C ASP A 252 -18.00 3.23 10.30
N LYS A 253 -17.33 4.24 10.86
CA LYS A 253 -17.76 5.65 10.85
C LYS A 253 -16.80 6.58 10.13
N LEU A 254 -15.82 6.03 9.40
CA LEU A 254 -14.90 6.85 8.64
C LEU A 254 -15.63 7.56 7.51
N VAL A 255 -15.33 8.85 7.36
CA VAL A 255 -15.74 9.66 6.22
C VAL A 255 -14.47 10.06 5.48
N ILE A 256 -14.31 9.55 4.27
CA ILE A 256 -13.11 9.72 3.46
C ILE A 256 -13.53 10.36 2.14
N GLU A 257 -12.97 11.52 1.85
CA GLU A 257 -13.12 12.14 0.54
C GLU A 257 -12.00 11.65 -0.38
N VAL A 258 -12.37 10.91 -1.42
CA VAL A 258 -11.44 10.44 -2.45
C VAL A 258 -11.46 11.44 -3.60
N TYR A 259 -10.29 11.99 -3.91
CA TYR A 259 -10.10 12.91 -5.02
C TYR A 259 -9.29 12.20 -6.11
N VAL A 260 -9.82 12.25 -7.33
CA VAL A 260 -9.21 11.67 -8.52
C VAL A 260 -8.84 12.79 -9.48
N PRO A 261 -7.58 13.24 -9.51
CA PRO A 261 -7.11 14.22 -10.46
C PRO A 261 -7.29 13.72 -11.90
N LEU A 262 -7.82 14.58 -12.75
CA LEU A 262 -8.04 14.28 -14.17
C LEU A 262 -6.82 14.72 -15.00
N ARG A 263 -6.65 14.12 -16.19
CA ARG A 263 -5.67 14.55 -17.19
C ARG A 263 -6.16 15.71 -18.06
#